data_AF-A0A1Q5D6Q0-F1
#
_entry.id   AF-A0A1Q5D6Q0-F1
#
_cell.length_a   1.000
_cell.length_b   1.000
_cell.length_c   1.000
_cell.angle_alpha   90.00
_cell.angle_beta   90.00
_cell.angle_gamma   90.00
#
_symmetry.space_group_name_H-M   'P 1'
#
loop_
_entity.id
_entity.type
_entity.pdbx_description
1 polymer ?
#
loop_
_entity_poly.entity_id
_entity_poly.type
_entity_poly.pdbx_seq_one_letter_code
_entity_poly.pdbx_strand_id
1 'polypeptide(L)'
;MSGVYEADPGGLRRSIEEMKSLPALAKRMGQDFRRQENDYTDWPGWTDDFAREVRPKYEENNRYCTDITQGLYEALDVLVSATLTNLENIEGTRTDATEQIAAHRRKTDEALHGDGGQGKR
;
A
#
# COMPACT_ATOMS: atom_id res chain seq x y z
N MET A 1 -19.36 -26.84 -2.48
CA MET A 1 -18.69 -25.70 -1.81
C MET A 1 -18.35 -24.68 -2.87
N SER A 2 -19.20 -23.67 -3.08
CA SER A 2 -18.92 -22.57 -4.01
C SER A 2 -17.90 -21.65 -3.35
N GLY A 3 -16.65 -21.72 -3.80
CA GLY A 3 -15.59 -20.78 -3.45
C GLY A 3 -15.86 -19.41 -4.07
N VAL A 4 -16.95 -18.77 -3.67
CA VAL A 4 -17.17 -17.35 -3.96
C VAL A 4 -16.17 -16.63 -3.08
N TYR A 5 -15.12 -16.12 -3.71
CA TYR A 5 -14.18 -15.20 -3.09
C TYR A 5 -14.95 -13.90 -2.84
N GLU A 6 -15.68 -13.85 -1.73
CA GLU A 6 -16.29 -12.62 -1.26
C GLU A 6 -15.15 -11.79 -0.69
N ALA A 7 -14.59 -10.90 -1.52
CA ALA A 7 -13.67 -9.90 -1.02
C ALA A 7 -14.38 -9.16 0.12
N ASP A 8 -13.72 -9.04 1.27
CA ASP A 8 -14.14 -8.15 2.36
C ASP A 8 -13.40 -6.81 2.21
N PRO A 9 -13.95 -5.81 1.49
CA PRO A 9 -13.35 -4.49 1.36
C PRO A 9 -13.06 -3.84 2.71
N GLY A 10 -13.87 -4.11 3.74
CA GLY A 10 -13.70 -3.54 5.08
C GLY A 10 -12.45 -4.10 5.76
N GLY A 11 -12.24 -5.42 5.67
CA GLY A 11 -11.01 -6.09 6.10
C GLY A 11 -9.78 -5.59 5.37
N LEU A 12 -9.85 -5.50 4.03
CA LEU A 12 -8.76 -4.98 3.20
C LEU A 12 -8.41 -3.53 3.55
N ARG A 13 -9.41 -2.66 3.72
CA ARG A 13 -9.20 -1.26 4.11
C ARG A 13 -8.46 -1.15 5.44
N ARG A 14 -8.85 -1.94 6.47
CA ARG A 14 -8.15 -1.95 7.76
C ARG A 14 -6.69 -2.37 7.63
N SER A 15 -6.43 -3.46 6.92
CA SER A 15 -5.06 -3.95 6.69
C SER A 15 -4.22 -2.93 5.91
N ILE A 16 -4.80 -2.22 4.95
CA ILE A 16 -4.10 -1.14 4.23
C ILE A 16 -3.77 0.03 5.16
N GLU A 17 -4.69 0.45 6.02
CA GLU A 17 -4.41 1.50 7.01
C GLU A 17 -3.28 1.10 7.96
N GLU A 18 -3.22 -0.17 8.39
CA GLU A 18 -2.10 -0.69 9.18
C GLU A 18 -0.78 -0.64 8.40
N MET A 19 -0.80 -1.04 7.11
CA MET A 19 0.37 -1.05 6.23
C MET A 19 0.92 0.36 5.94
N LYS A 20 0.10 1.41 5.98
CA LYS A 20 0.56 2.80 5.78
C LYS A 20 1.62 3.25 6.80
N SER A 21 1.70 2.59 7.95
CA SER A 21 2.73 2.87 8.96
C SER A 21 4.12 2.34 8.58
N LEU A 22 4.19 1.31 7.73
CA LEU A 22 5.43 0.58 7.41
C LEU A 22 6.44 1.43 6.61
N PRO A 23 6.05 2.18 5.56
CA PRO A 23 6.98 3.09 4.89
C PRO A 23 7.55 4.15 5.84
N ALA A 24 6.72 4.68 6.74
CA ALA A 24 7.17 5.68 7.71
C ALA A 24 8.20 5.09 8.70
N LEU A 25 8.04 3.83 9.11
CA LEU A 25 9.02 3.11 9.93
C LEU A 25 10.33 2.88 9.18
N ALA A 26 10.28 2.42 7.93
CA ALA A 26 11.47 2.23 7.10
C ALA A 26 12.26 3.54 6.90
N LYS A 27 11.53 4.64 6.65
CA LYS A 27 12.12 5.99 6.53
C LYS A 27 12.79 6.43 7.83
N ARG A 28 12.17 6.18 8.99
CA ARG A 28 12.79 6.47 10.30
C ARG A 28 14.05 5.65 10.52
N MET A 29 14.04 4.38 10.12
CA MET A 29 15.22 3.50 10.22
C MET A 29 16.44 4.09 9.53
N GLY A 30 16.29 4.59 8.30
CA GLY A 30 17.38 5.26 7.57
C GLY A 30 17.80 6.59 8.20
N GLN A 31 16.86 7.35 8.78
CA GLN A 31 17.16 8.59 9.50
C GLN A 31 17.95 8.32 10.80
N ASP A 32 17.53 7.32 11.56
CA ASP A 32 18.16 6.91 12.82
C ASP A 32 19.57 6.37 12.57
N PHE A 33 19.76 5.59 11.49
CA PHE A 33 21.09 5.15 11.05
C PHE A 33 21.99 6.35 10.79
N ARG A 34 21.59 7.28 9.91
CA ARG A 34 22.40 8.48 9.59
C ARG A 34 22.71 9.33 10.83
N ARG A 35 21.75 9.45 11.75
CA ARG A 35 21.95 10.18 13.00
C ARG A 35 23.03 9.51 13.85
N GLN A 36 22.95 8.21 14.05
CA GLN A 36 23.94 7.45 14.83
C GLN A 36 25.32 7.52 14.18
N GLU A 37 25.41 7.36 12.85
CA GLU A 37 26.68 7.46 12.13
C GLU A 37 27.34 8.85 12.28
N ASN A 38 26.55 9.93 12.26
CA ASN A 38 27.05 11.29 12.48
C ASN A 38 27.63 11.47 13.89
N ASP A 39 27.07 10.79 14.90
CA ASP A 39 27.59 10.87 16.28
C ASP A 39 29.01 10.24 16.41
N TYR A 40 29.39 9.34 15.49
CA TYR A 40 30.72 8.70 15.48
C TYR A 40 31.78 9.44 14.65
N THR A 41 31.37 10.37 13.79
CA THR A 41 32.30 11.03 12.85
C THR A 41 33.25 12.02 13.54
N ASP A 42 32.90 12.48 14.75
CA ASP A 42 33.69 13.41 15.57
C ASP A 42 34.62 12.71 16.60
N TRP A 43 34.79 11.38 16.49
CA TRP A 43 35.53 10.61 17.49
C TRP A 43 37.07 10.79 17.36
N PRO A 44 37.84 10.92 18.46
CA PRO A 44 39.30 11.05 18.38
C PRO A 44 39.92 9.86 17.64
N GLY A 45 40.79 10.14 16.67
CA GLY A 45 41.38 9.12 15.80
C GLY A 45 40.78 9.06 14.39
N TRP A 46 39.65 9.74 14.12
CA TRP A 46 38.99 9.75 12.81
C TRP A 46 39.85 10.19 11.59
N THR A 47 40.97 10.88 11.85
CA THR A 47 41.88 11.41 10.84
C THR A 47 43.27 10.78 10.86
N ASP A 48 43.50 9.79 11.72
CA ASP A 48 44.78 9.08 11.78
C ASP A 48 45.00 8.18 10.54
N ASP A 49 46.20 7.64 10.40
CA ASP A 49 46.58 6.87 9.22
C ASP A 49 45.79 5.55 9.11
N PHE A 50 45.43 4.93 10.24
CA PHE A 50 44.60 3.73 10.28
C PHE A 50 43.17 4.04 9.85
N ALA A 51 42.58 5.12 10.36
CA ALA A 51 41.28 5.62 9.98
C ALA A 51 41.23 5.89 8.47
N ARG A 52 42.24 6.55 7.90
CA ARG A 52 42.29 6.79 6.44
C ARG A 52 42.28 5.51 5.60
N GLU A 53 42.84 4.42 6.12
CA GLU A 53 42.84 3.11 5.45
C GLU A 53 41.47 2.42 5.53
N VAL A 54 40.79 2.46 6.68
CA VAL A 54 39.51 1.76 6.89
C VAL A 54 38.28 2.56 6.46
N ARG A 55 38.35 3.89 6.47
CA ARG A 55 37.21 4.79 6.19
C ARG A 55 36.55 4.54 4.85
N PRO A 56 37.27 4.30 3.73
CA PRO A 56 36.63 4.02 2.46
C PRO A 56 35.68 2.81 2.52
N LYS A 57 36.09 1.73 3.18
CA LYS A 57 35.26 0.53 3.31
C LYS A 57 34.08 0.74 4.27
N TYR A 58 34.32 1.48 5.34
CA TYR A 58 33.26 1.89 6.27
C TYR A 58 32.20 2.77 5.58
N GLU A 59 32.62 3.80 4.82
CA GLU A 59 31.71 4.66 4.06
C GLU A 59 30.93 3.88 2.99
N GLU A 60 31.56 2.90 2.33
CA GLU A 60 30.89 1.99 1.40
C GLU A 60 29.78 1.18 2.10
N ASN A 61 30.09 0.60 3.26
CA ASN A 61 29.12 -0.15 4.05
C ASN A 61 27.96 0.76 4.53
N ASN A 62 28.25 1.99 4.93
CA ASN A 62 27.22 2.95 5.35
C ASN A 62 26.30 3.35 4.20
N ARG A 63 26.85 3.53 2.99
CA ARG A 63 26.05 3.73 1.77
C ARG A 63 25.17 2.52 1.51
N TYR A 64 25.72 1.31 1.56
CA TYR A 64 24.95 0.07 1.39
C TYR A 64 23.78 -0.05 2.38
N CYS A 65 24.00 0.24 3.66
CA CYS A 65 22.95 0.26 4.67
C CYS A 65 21.86 1.30 4.33
N THR A 66 22.28 2.51 3.94
CA THR A 66 21.36 3.58 3.56
C THR A 66 20.53 3.17 2.34
N ASP A 67 21.16 2.61 1.32
CA ASP A 67 20.51 2.16 0.07
C ASP A 67 19.49 1.06 0.35
N ILE A 68 19.79 0.12 1.24
CA ILE A 68 18.82 -0.90 1.68
C ILE A 68 17.61 -0.25 2.35
N THR A 69 17.82 0.67 3.29
CA THR A 69 16.69 1.32 3.99
C THR A 69 15.82 2.13 3.05
N GLN A 70 16.43 2.77 2.05
CA GLN A 70 15.73 3.49 0.99
C GLN A 70 14.93 2.54 0.10
N GLY A 71 15.55 1.44 -0.37
CA GLY A 71 14.87 0.45 -1.18
C GLY A 71 13.71 -0.24 -0.44
N LEU A 72 13.86 -0.48 0.87
CA LEU A 72 12.78 -1.00 1.71
C LEU A 72 11.61 -0.01 1.80
N TYR A 73 11.90 1.28 2.01
CA TYR A 73 10.88 2.33 1.99
C TYR A 73 10.11 2.34 0.67
N GLU A 74 10.83 2.37 -0.46
CA GLU A 74 10.23 2.40 -1.80
C GLU A 74 9.37 1.17 -2.09
N ALA A 75 9.86 -0.03 -1.74
CA ALA A 75 9.10 -1.26 -1.93
C ALA A 75 7.79 -1.27 -1.12
N LEU A 76 7.83 -0.80 0.12
CA LEU A 76 6.64 -0.71 0.98
C LEU A 76 5.66 0.36 0.49
N ASP A 77 6.16 1.51 0.04
CA ASP A 77 5.34 2.60 -0.50
C ASP A 77 4.60 2.18 -1.78
N VAL A 78 5.31 1.47 -2.67
CA VAL A 78 4.72 0.88 -3.88
C VAL A 78 3.69 -0.18 -3.52
N LEU A 79 3.96 -1.04 -2.53
CA LEU A 79 3.02 -2.08 -2.09
C LEU A 79 1.73 -1.48 -1.52
N VAL A 80 1.84 -0.46 -0.67
CA VAL A 80 0.68 0.26 -0.10
C VAL A 80 -0.13 0.93 -1.21
N SER A 81 0.55 1.59 -2.16
CA SER A 81 -0.11 2.23 -3.30
C SER A 81 -0.84 1.21 -4.18
N ALA A 82 -0.20 0.08 -4.51
CA ALA A 82 -0.80 -0.99 -5.30
C ALA A 82 -2.02 -1.62 -4.61
N THR A 83 -1.97 -1.81 -3.29
CA THR A 83 -3.10 -2.35 -2.53
C THR A 83 -4.27 -1.37 -2.43
N LEU A 84 -4.01 -0.06 -2.30
CA LEU A 84 -5.05 0.98 -2.39
C LEU A 84 -5.74 0.96 -3.75
N THR A 85 -4.98 0.95 -4.84
CA THR A 85 -5.53 0.87 -6.21
C THR A 85 -6.38 -0.38 -6.40
N ASN A 86 -5.94 -1.53 -5.86
CA ASN A 86 -6.72 -2.77 -5.92
C ASN A 86 -8.03 -2.66 -5.12
N LEU A 87 -8.01 -2.03 -3.94
CA LEU A 87 -9.23 -1.78 -3.16
C LEU A 87 -10.20 -0.89 -3.93
N GLU A 88 -9.73 0.20 -4.53
CA GLU A 88 -10.55 1.10 -5.35
C GLU A 88 -11.21 0.35 -6.53
N ASN A 89 -10.46 -0.51 -7.21
CA ASN A 89 -11.00 -1.35 -8.29
C ASN A 89 -12.08 -2.33 -7.81
N ILE A 90 -11.89 -2.95 -6.64
CA ILE A 90 -12.87 -3.86 -6.03
C ILE A 90 -14.14 -3.08 -5.63
N GLU A 91 -14.00 -1.92 -5.02
CA GLU A 91 -15.12 -1.07 -4.60
C GLU A 91 -15.90 -0.54 -5.82
N GLY A 92 -15.21 -0.14 -6.89
CA GLY A 92 -15.82 0.26 -8.16
C GLY A 92 -16.61 -0.89 -8.80
N THR A 93 -15.98 -2.06 -8.95
CA THR A 93 -16.63 -3.26 -9.51
C THR A 93 -17.89 -3.65 -8.72
N ARG A 94 -17.83 -3.56 -7.38
CA ARG A 94 -18.99 -3.82 -6.51
C ARG A 94 -20.10 -2.80 -6.76
N THR A 95 -19.76 -1.52 -6.84
CA THR A 95 -20.74 -0.45 -7.07
C THR A 95 -21.45 -0.65 -8.40
N ASP A 96 -20.69 -0.85 -9.48
CA ASP A 96 -21.23 -1.09 -10.82
C ASP A 96 -22.16 -2.31 -10.86
N ALA A 97 -21.75 -3.42 -10.25
CA ALA A 97 -22.58 -4.61 -10.17
C ALA A 97 -23.88 -4.36 -9.40
N THR A 98 -23.81 -3.62 -8.29
CA THR A 98 -24.99 -3.30 -7.46
C THR A 98 -25.95 -2.37 -8.20
N GLU A 99 -25.43 -1.39 -8.95
CA GLU A 99 -26.21 -0.50 -9.79
C GLU A 99 -26.89 -1.24 -10.94
N GLN A 100 -26.18 -2.14 -11.62
CA GLN A 100 -26.75 -3.00 -12.66
C GLN A 100 -27.89 -3.88 -12.10
N ILE A 101 -27.69 -4.50 -10.94
CA ILE A 101 -28.73 -5.28 -10.25
C ILE A 101 -29.95 -4.39 -9.93
N ALA A 102 -29.74 -3.19 -9.40
CA ALA A 102 -30.82 -2.25 -9.10
C ALA A 102 -31.56 -1.80 -10.37
N ALA A 103 -30.84 -1.55 -11.46
CA ALA A 103 -31.42 -1.19 -12.76
C ALA A 103 -32.24 -2.34 -13.35
N HIS A 104 -31.74 -3.58 -13.28
CA HIS A 104 -32.50 -4.77 -13.69
C HIS A 104 -33.75 -4.96 -12.85
N ARG A 105 -33.66 -4.79 -11.52
CA ARG A 105 -34.80 -4.89 -10.61
C ARG A 105 -35.89 -3.88 -10.96
N ARG A 106 -35.54 -2.62 -11.23
CA ARG A 106 -36.48 -1.58 -11.70
C ARG A 106 -37.17 -1.96 -13.01
N LYS A 107 -36.40 -2.43 -14.00
CA LYS A 107 -36.96 -2.88 -15.29
C LYS A 107 -37.94 -4.06 -15.12
N THR A 108 -37.62 -5.02 -14.25
CA THR A 108 -38.53 -6.15 -13.98
C THR A 108 -39.78 -5.71 -13.22
N ASP A 109 -39.67 -4.75 -12.31
CA ASP A 109 -40.79 -4.22 -11.54
C ASP A 109 -41.75 -3.40 -12.43
N GLU A 110 -41.19 -2.58 -13.32
CA GLU A 110 -41.94 -1.87 -14.38
C GLU A 110 -42.64 -2.84 -15.34
N ALA A 111 -41.99 -3.94 -15.72
CA ALA A 111 -42.61 -4.96 -16.58
C ALA A 111 -43.75 -5.72 -15.88
N LEU A 112 -43.64 -5.97 -14.57
CA LEU A 112 -44.67 -6.66 -13.78
C LEU A 112 -45.87 -5.76 -13.44
N HIS A 113 -45.64 -4.44 -13.31
CA HIS A 113 -46.70 -3.46 -13.01
C HIS A 113 -47.25 -2.75 -14.26
N GLY A 114 -46.62 -2.90 -15.42
CA GLY A 114 -47.00 -2.28 -16.69
C GLY A 114 -48.00 -3.08 -17.55
N ASP A 115 -48.25 -4.37 -17.25
CA ASP A 115 -49.15 -5.24 -18.04
C ASP A 115 -50.51 -5.45 -17.35
N GLY A 116 -51.03 -4.40 -16.70
CA GLY A 116 -52.33 -4.38 -16.03
C GLY A 116 -53.49 -3.83 -16.87
N GLY A 117 -53.27 -3.51 -18.14
CA GLY A 117 -54.30 -2.84 -18.94
C GLY A 117 -54.15 -3.05 -20.43
N GLN A 118 -54.89 -4.03 -20.97
CA GLN A 118 -55.99 -3.82 -21.93
C GLN A 118 -56.25 -5.09 -22.75
N GLY A 119 -56.89 -6.08 -22.12
CA GLY A 119 -57.55 -7.20 -22.79
C GLY A 119 -59.07 -7.09 -22.69
N LYS A 120 -59.66 -6.05 -23.29
CA LYS A 120 -61.10 -6.02 -23.61
C LYS A 120 -61.26 -6.13 -25.12
N ARG A 121 -61.59 -7.33 -25.61
CA ARG A 121 -62.69 -7.62 -26.54
C ARG A 121 -62.69 -9.08 -26.95
#